data_AF-A0A4C1ZSB0-F1
#
_entry.id   AF-A0A4C1ZSB0-F1
#
_cell.length_a   1.000
_cell.length_b   1.000
_cell.length_c   1.000
_cell.angle_alpha   90.00
_cell.angle_beta   90.00
_cell.angle_gamma   90.00
#
_symmetry.space_group_name_H-M   'P 1'
#
loop_
_entity.id
_entity.type
_entity.pdbx_description
1 polymer ?
#
loop_
_entity_poly.entity_id
_entity_poly.type
_entity_poly.pdbx_seq_one_letter_code
_entity_poly.pdbx_strand_id
1 'polypeptide(L)'
;INRVTFAPLVVSALFIVLTSLLAHCARRLVQRSVKESTVRLLLEEAIAAAELCGCCFELIIVADNFGVATYAIFLFALSIWWALNWGEATACPYTHLEDLLEGKADIRKLLLKTWAELAGGLLVFKYVQTYWALEISETHRDKAFEDCKADLQVPVLYGAVIEGVATCLCRLASKFLGDLNPRFATAIDSFIATSLVVAGVLCRHTVFMYRYQDSSANSDLSVSVFCKVNLGKAFDYSGGYFNPVLATSLKAGCDGHTLLEHAVVYWIGACAGAVLSVYIYRMPAIQKFVKGTTEVNGDSIWAEKED
;
A
#
# COMPACT_ATOMS: atom_id res chain seq x y z
N ILE A 1 28.62 16.62 0.69
CA ILE A 1 27.92 15.45 0.10
C ILE A 1 28.90 14.29 0.08
N ASN A 2 28.65 13.23 0.85
CA ASN A 2 29.52 12.06 0.87
C ASN A 2 29.33 11.31 -0.47
N ARG A 3 30.38 11.27 -1.31
CA ARG A 3 30.28 10.64 -2.65
C ARG A 3 29.91 9.15 -2.58
N VAL A 4 30.27 8.49 -1.48
CA VAL A 4 30.04 7.06 -1.24
C VAL A 4 28.55 6.74 -1.09
N THR A 5 27.75 7.63 -0.51
CA THR A 5 26.29 7.42 -0.36
C THR A 5 25.48 8.11 -1.44
N PHE A 6 25.97 9.22 -2.00
CA PHE A 6 25.23 10.00 -2.98
C PHE A 6 25.11 9.29 -4.33
N ALA A 7 26.18 8.69 -4.84
CA ALA A 7 26.14 8.04 -6.15
C ALA A 7 25.20 6.82 -6.17
N PRO A 8 25.24 5.89 -5.18
CA PRO A 8 24.26 4.81 -5.06
C PRO A 8 22.80 5.29 -4.97
N LEU A 9 22.53 6.32 -4.17
CA LEU A 9 21.17 6.87 -4.05
C LEU A 9 20.66 7.47 -5.38
N VAL A 10 21.55 8.10 -6.15
CA VAL A 10 21.23 8.60 -7.49
C VAL A 10 20.88 7.45 -8.43
N VAL A 11 21.57 6.31 -8.37
CA VAL A 11 21.24 5.13 -9.19
C VAL A 11 19.83 4.63 -8.86
N SER A 12 19.47 4.52 -7.58
CA SER A 12 18.10 4.14 -7.16
C SER A 12 17.05 5.17 -7.62
N ALA A 13 17.35 6.46 -7.48
CA ALA A 13 16.45 7.51 -7.94
C ALA A 13 16.23 7.46 -9.46
N LEU A 14 17.29 7.26 -10.24
CA LEU A 14 17.22 7.12 -11.69
C LEU A 14 16.45 5.87 -12.11
N PHE A 15 16.58 4.76 -11.39
CA PHE A 15 15.78 3.56 -11.64
C PHE A 15 14.29 3.80 -11.40
N ILE A 16 13.93 4.45 -10.29
CA ILE A 16 12.54 4.80 -9.98
C ILE A 16 11.98 5.70 -11.08
N VAL A 17 12.70 6.75 -11.46
CA VAL A 17 12.29 7.67 -12.53
C VAL A 17 12.16 6.94 -13.88
N LEU A 18 13.12 6.08 -14.23
CA LEU A 18 13.07 5.28 -15.46
C LEU A 18 11.84 4.38 -15.48
N THR A 19 11.57 3.68 -14.38
CA THR A 19 10.41 2.78 -14.25
C THR A 19 9.10 3.55 -14.42
N SER A 20 8.96 4.71 -13.76
CA SER A 20 7.80 5.59 -13.92
C SER A 20 7.65 6.16 -15.33
N LEU A 21 8.76 6.52 -15.98
CA LEU A 21 8.74 7.02 -17.36
C LEU A 21 8.32 5.92 -18.35
N LEU A 22 8.88 4.71 -18.22
CA LEU A 22 8.51 3.57 -19.05
C LEU A 22 7.03 3.23 -18.88
N ALA A 23 6.53 3.22 -17.65
CA ALA A 23 5.12 2.98 -17.36
C ALA A 23 4.22 4.08 -17.94
N HIS A 24 4.59 5.35 -17.80
CA HIS A 24 3.88 6.47 -18.41
C HIS A 24 3.84 6.36 -19.95
N CYS A 25 4.97 6.04 -20.59
CA CYS A 25 5.05 5.82 -22.03
C CYS A 25 4.18 4.64 -22.48
N ALA A 26 4.24 3.51 -21.77
CA ALA A 26 3.44 2.33 -22.05
C ALA A 26 1.93 2.63 -21.93
N ARG A 27 1.53 3.35 -20.89
CA ARG A 27 0.15 3.82 -20.72
C ARG A 27 -0.31 4.71 -21.88
N ARG A 28 0.50 5.70 -22.28
CA ARG A 28 0.19 6.57 -23.43
C ARG A 28 0.05 5.78 -24.73
N LEU A 29 0.88 4.74 -24.92
CA LEU A 29 0.78 3.86 -26.07
C LEU A 29 -0.52 3.04 -26.05
N VAL A 30 -0.89 2.49 -24.89
CA VAL A 30 -2.15 1.76 -24.69
C VAL A 30 -3.35 2.67 -24.97
N GLN A 31 -3.36 3.89 -24.44
CA GLN A 31 -4.42 4.87 -24.68
C GLN A 31 -4.58 5.25 -26.15
N ARG A 32 -3.50 5.25 -26.92
CA ARG A 32 -3.53 5.53 -28.37
C ARG A 32 -3.94 4.32 -29.21
N SER A 33 -3.53 3.13 -28.80
CA SER A 33 -3.64 1.91 -29.62
C SER A 33 -4.93 1.13 -29.35
N VAL A 34 -5.42 1.16 -28.11
CA VAL A 34 -6.56 0.35 -27.66
C VAL A 34 -7.80 1.24 -27.54
N LYS A 35 -8.78 0.99 -28.42
CA LYS A 35 -10.04 1.75 -28.46
C LYS A 35 -11.09 1.24 -27.47
N GLU A 36 -11.08 -0.05 -27.18
CA GLU A 36 -12.03 -0.66 -26.25
C GLU A 36 -11.71 -0.26 -24.81
N SER A 37 -12.66 0.36 -24.12
CA SER A 37 -12.46 0.93 -22.78
C SER A 37 -12.08 -0.12 -21.73
N THR A 38 -12.70 -1.31 -21.79
CA THR A 38 -12.46 -2.38 -20.81
C THR A 38 -11.05 -2.94 -20.96
N VAL A 39 -10.65 -3.32 -22.17
CA VAL A 39 -9.29 -3.82 -22.45
C VAL A 39 -8.25 -2.76 -22.13
N ARG A 40 -8.52 -1.49 -22.47
CA ARG A 40 -7.65 -0.37 -22.13
C ARG A 40 -7.43 -0.28 -20.62
N LEU A 41 -8.51 -0.27 -19.84
CA LEU A 41 -8.43 -0.19 -18.38
C LEU A 41 -7.68 -1.39 -17.78
N LEU A 42 -7.91 -2.61 -18.26
CA LEU A 42 -7.18 -3.80 -17.79
C LEU A 42 -5.67 -3.69 -18.05
N LEU A 43 -5.28 -3.19 -19.22
CA LEU A 43 -3.86 -2.94 -19.52
C LEU A 43 -3.29 -1.82 -18.65
N GLU A 44 -4.07 -0.77 -18.37
CA GLU A 44 -3.65 0.31 -17.47
C GLU A 44 -3.46 -0.20 -16.03
N GLU A 45 -4.35 -1.05 -15.51
CA GLU A 45 -4.18 -1.71 -14.19
C GLU A 45 -2.91 -2.56 -14.15
N ALA A 46 -2.63 -3.33 -15.21
CA ALA A 46 -1.41 -4.14 -15.30
C ALA A 46 -0.14 -3.27 -15.31
N ILE A 47 -0.12 -2.17 -16.08
CA ILE A 47 1.05 -1.28 -16.14
C ILE A 47 1.20 -0.49 -14.82
N ALA A 48 0.09 -0.07 -14.21
CA ALA A 48 0.10 0.60 -12.91
C ALA A 48 0.66 -0.31 -11.82
N ALA A 49 0.24 -1.58 -11.78
CA ALA A 49 0.75 -2.57 -10.85
C ALA A 49 2.24 -2.89 -11.10
N ALA A 50 2.65 -2.96 -12.36
CA ALA A 50 4.05 -3.10 -12.73
C ALA A 50 4.90 -1.91 -12.23
N GLU A 51 4.45 -0.67 -12.46
CA GLU A 51 5.15 0.52 -11.96
C GLU A 51 5.25 0.53 -10.44
N LEU A 52 4.14 0.29 -9.75
CA LEU A 52 4.06 0.22 -8.29
C LEU A 52 5.07 -0.79 -7.74
N CYS A 53 5.02 -2.04 -8.21
CA CYS A 53 5.90 -3.10 -7.71
C CYS A 53 7.36 -2.82 -8.08
N GLY A 54 7.65 -2.38 -9.31
CA GLY A 54 9.00 -2.04 -9.75
C GLY A 54 9.65 -0.95 -8.92
N CYS A 55 8.94 0.15 -8.69
CA CYS A 55 9.42 1.22 -7.81
C CYS A 55 9.58 0.75 -6.36
N CYS A 56 8.66 -0.08 -5.84
CA CYS A 56 8.74 -0.61 -4.49
C CYS A 56 9.90 -1.60 -4.26
N PHE A 57 10.31 -2.38 -5.27
CA PHE A 57 11.53 -3.18 -5.20
C PHE A 57 12.76 -2.31 -4.94
N GLU A 58 12.90 -1.20 -5.67
CA GLU A 58 14.02 -0.29 -5.47
C GLU A 58 13.89 0.52 -4.17
N LEU A 59 12.66 0.82 -3.73
CA LEU A 59 12.43 1.42 -2.42
C LEU A 59 12.94 0.55 -1.27
N ILE A 60 12.88 -0.80 -1.38
CA ILE A 60 13.49 -1.69 -0.39
C ILE A 60 15.00 -1.45 -0.33
N ILE A 61 15.68 -1.39 -1.49
CA ILE A 61 17.11 -1.04 -1.57
C ILE A 61 17.37 0.32 -0.91
N VAL A 62 16.49 1.29 -1.12
CA VAL A 62 16.62 2.62 -0.51
C VAL A 62 16.47 2.56 1.01
N ALA A 63 15.50 1.81 1.53
CA ALA A 63 15.26 1.65 2.95
C ALA A 63 16.44 0.96 3.65
N ASP A 64 16.95 -0.13 3.08
CA ASP A 64 18.03 -0.94 3.65
C ASP A 64 19.36 -0.18 3.71
N ASN A 65 19.64 0.68 2.72
CA ASN A 65 20.93 1.34 2.58
C ASN A 65 20.97 2.81 3.04
N PHE A 66 19.84 3.54 2.94
CA PHE A 66 19.76 4.97 3.28
C PHE A 66 18.72 5.29 4.36
N GLY A 67 18.07 4.26 4.90
CA GLY A 67 17.15 4.37 6.03
C GLY A 67 15.72 4.76 5.66
N VAL A 68 14.83 4.53 6.62
CA VAL A 68 13.37 4.67 6.44
C VAL A 68 12.93 6.12 6.18
N ALA A 69 13.68 7.12 6.66
CA ALA A 69 13.38 8.51 6.36
C ALA A 69 13.54 8.83 4.86
N THR A 70 14.59 8.29 4.23
CA THR A 70 14.83 8.45 2.79
C THR A 70 13.75 7.71 2.01
N TYR A 71 13.45 6.47 2.37
CA TYR A 71 12.33 5.70 1.84
C TYR A 71 11.01 6.48 1.87
N ALA A 72 10.67 7.09 3.01
CA ALA A 72 9.44 7.86 3.20
C ALA A 72 9.33 9.03 2.22
N ILE A 73 10.44 9.74 1.95
CA ILE A 73 10.46 10.85 0.99
C ILE A 73 10.15 10.36 -0.42
N PHE A 74 10.78 9.26 -0.86
CA PHE A 74 10.52 8.70 -2.19
C PHE A 74 9.11 8.13 -2.30
N LEU A 75 8.64 7.38 -1.30
CA LEU A 75 7.29 6.82 -1.28
C LEU A 75 6.23 7.92 -1.29
N PHE A 76 6.43 9.01 -0.56
CA PHE A 76 5.51 10.15 -0.56
C PHE A 76 5.44 10.81 -1.95
N ALA A 77 6.59 11.06 -2.58
CA ALA A 77 6.64 11.63 -3.93
C ALA A 77 5.99 10.71 -4.97
N LEU A 78 6.24 9.40 -4.88
CA LEU A 78 5.64 8.39 -5.73
C LEU A 78 4.12 8.28 -5.52
N SER A 79 3.65 8.37 -4.28
CA SER A 79 2.21 8.33 -3.96
C SER A 79 1.46 9.50 -4.61
N ILE A 80 2.05 10.71 -4.58
CA ILE A 80 1.50 11.87 -5.29
C ILE A 80 1.51 11.61 -6.80
N TRP A 81 2.64 11.12 -7.33
CA TRP A 81 2.77 10.80 -8.76
C TRP A 81 1.70 9.81 -9.21
N TRP A 82 1.51 8.70 -8.50
CA TRP A 82 0.53 7.67 -8.85
C TRP A 82 -0.89 8.21 -8.83
N ALA A 83 -1.25 8.97 -7.78
CA ALA A 83 -2.59 9.55 -7.64
C ALA A 83 -2.91 10.57 -8.76
N LEU A 84 -1.92 11.31 -9.26
CA LEU A 84 -2.11 12.27 -10.35
C LEU A 84 -2.05 11.62 -11.73
N ASN A 85 -1.26 10.55 -11.87
CA ASN A 85 -1.04 9.92 -13.16
C ASN A 85 -2.21 8.97 -13.47
N TRP A 86 -2.48 7.95 -12.66
CA TRP A 86 -3.17 6.74 -13.12
C TRP A 86 -4.68 6.81 -13.36
N GLY A 87 -5.36 7.88 -12.94
CA GLY A 87 -6.79 8.07 -13.22
C GLY A 87 -7.66 6.96 -12.60
N GLU A 88 -8.35 6.18 -13.42
CA GLU A 88 -9.24 5.10 -12.95
C GLU A 88 -8.50 3.81 -12.55
N ALA A 89 -7.24 3.65 -12.95
CA ALA A 89 -6.44 2.48 -12.57
C ALA A 89 -5.89 2.68 -11.14
N THR A 90 -6.05 1.67 -10.30
CA THR A 90 -5.69 1.75 -8.86
C THR A 90 -4.55 0.82 -8.47
N ALA A 91 -4.26 -0.21 -9.29
CA ALA A 91 -3.26 -1.23 -8.99
C ALA A 91 -3.47 -1.91 -7.62
N CYS A 92 -4.72 -2.03 -7.18
CA CYS A 92 -5.05 -2.47 -5.83
C CYS A 92 -6.35 -3.30 -5.77
N PRO A 93 -6.27 -4.62 -5.52
CA PRO A 93 -7.42 -5.52 -5.59
C PRO A 93 -8.60 -5.17 -4.66
N TYR A 94 -8.32 -4.73 -3.43
CA TYR A 94 -9.41 -4.43 -2.50
C TYR A 94 -10.21 -3.19 -2.90
N THR A 95 -9.65 -2.29 -3.73
CA THR A 95 -10.40 -1.12 -4.21
C THR A 95 -11.50 -1.55 -5.18
N HIS A 96 -11.21 -2.54 -6.02
CA HIS A 96 -12.21 -3.17 -6.89
C HIS A 96 -13.26 -3.96 -6.08
N LEU A 97 -12.87 -4.50 -4.93
CA LEU A 97 -13.81 -5.14 -4.00
C LEU A 97 -14.74 -4.11 -3.34
N GLU A 98 -14.22 -2.93 -2.98
CA GLU A 98 -15.05 -1.80 -2.54
C GLU A 98 -16.04 -1.39 -3.63
N ASP A 99 -15.60 -1.27 -4.88
CA ASP A 99 -16.48 -0.93 -6.01
C ASP A 99 -17.61 -1.95 -6.19
N LEU A 100 -17.33 -3.24 -5.98
CA LEU A 100 -18.35 -4.28 -5.98
C LEU A 100 -19.37 -4.10 -4.83
N LEU A 101 -18.89 -3.79 -3.62
CA LEU A 101 -19.74 -3.54 -2.43
C LEU A 101 -20.53 -2.23 -2.52
N GLU A 102 -20.02 -1.27 -3.28
CA GLU A 102 -20.66 0.00 -3.58
C GLU A 102 -21.60 -0.07 -4.78
N GLY A 103 -21.68 -1.22 -5.46
CA GLY A 103 -22.54 -1.42 -6.63
C GLY A 103 -22.04 -0.68 -7.88
N LYS A 104 -20.77 -0.27 -7.91
CA LYS A 104 -20.11 0.41 -9.03
C LYS A 104 -19.58 -0.56 -10.09
N ALA A 105 -19.29 -1.81 -9.70
CA ALA A 105 -18.70 -2.82 -10.58
C ALA A 105 -19.25 -4.24 -10.32
N ASP A 106 -19.07 -5.12 -11.30
CA ASP A 106 -19.44 -6.53 -11.22
C ASP A 106 -18.25 -7.41 -10.79
N ILE A 107 -18.55 -8.59 -10.25
CA ILE A 107 -17.55 -9.61 -9.86
C ILE A 107 -16.59 -9.96 -11.01
N ARG A 108 -17.06 -9.95 -12.26
CA ARG A 108 -16.21 -10.22 -13.43
C ARG A 108 -15.13 -9.15 -13.61
N LYS A 109 -15.49 -7.88 -13.44
CA LYS A 109 -14.53 -6.77 -13.54
C LYS A 109 -13.51 -6.82 -12.42
N LEU A 110 -13.94 -7.11 -11.20
CA LEU A 110 -13.04 -7.37 -10.06
C LEU A 110 -11.98 -8.41 -10.42
N LEU A 111 -12.41 -9.61 -10.84
CA LEU A 111 -11.49 -10.71 -11.14
C LEU A 111 -10.54 -10.38 -12.29
N LEU A 112 -11.04 -9.77 -13.37
CA LEU A 112 -10.21 -9.40 -14.51
C LEU A 112 -9.17 -8.34 -14.15
N LYS A 113 -9.55 -7.31 -13.39
CA LYS A 113 -8.61 -6.28 -12.93
C LYS A 113 -7.55 -6.87 -12.00
N THR A 114 -7.95 -7.63 -10.98
CA THR A 114 -7.01 -8.31 -10.07
C THR A 114 -6.05 -9.24 -10.82
N TRP A 115 -6.53 -9.95 -11.84
CA TRP A 115 -5.65 -10.79 -12.66
C TRP A 115 -4.67 -9.97 -13.50
N ALA A 116 -5.11 -8.85 -14.07
CA ALA A 116 -4.25 -7.93 -14.81
C ALA A 116 -3.17 -7.31 -13.91
N GLU A 117 -3.52 -6.89 -12.70
CA GLU A 117 -2.59 -6.37 -11.70
C GLU A 117 -1.53 -7.40 -11.31
N LEU A 118 -1.95 -8.65 -11.05
CA LEU A 118 -1.02 -9.76 -10.75
C LEU A 118 -0.08 -10.05 -11.91
N ALA A 119 -0.59 -10.04 -13.14
CA ALA A 119 0.24 -10.21 -14.33
C ALA A 119 1.29 -9.08 -14.44
N GLY A 120 0.88 -7.83 -14.17
CA GLY A 120 1.78 -6.68 -14.12
C GLY A 120 2.90 -6.82 -13.08
N GLY A 121 2.54 -7.17 -11.83
CA GLY A 121 3.49 -7.39 -10.74
C GLY A 121 4.49 -8.52 -11.04
N LEU A 122 4.01 -9.65 -11.56
CA LEU A 122 4.88 -10.77 -11.92
C LEU A 122 5.83 -10.43 -13.09
N LEU A 123 5.36 -9.68 -14.09
CA LEU A 123 6.19 -9.30 -15.24
C LEU A 123 7.29 -8.32 -14.85
N VAL A 124 7.01 -7.37 -13.95
CA VAL A 124 8.01 -6.38 -13.54
C VAL A 124 9.15 -7.01 -12.74
N PHE A 125 8.90 -8.13 -12.05
CA PHE A 125 9.96 -8.85 -11.34
C PHE A 125 11.14 -9.19 -12.27
N LYS A 126 10.88 -9.67 -13.49
CA LYS A 126 11.94 -9.98 -14.46
C LYS A 126 12.72 -8.73 -14.89
N TYR A 127 12.03 -7.60 -15.05
CA TYR A 127 12.66 -6.31 -15.35
C TYR A 127 13.60 -5.88 -14.22
N VAL A 128 13.14 -5.94 -12.97
CA VAL A 128 13.93 -5.61 -11.77
C VAL A 128 15.14 -6.53 -11.64
N GLN A 129 14.94 -7.84 -11.77
CA GLN A 129 16.00 -8.84 -11.69
C GLN A 129 17.09 -8.61 -12.74
N THR A 130 16.69 -8.29 -13.99
CA THR A 130 17.64 -7.97 -15.06
C THR A 130 18.42 -6.70 -14.74
N TYR A 131 17.77 -5.69 -14.17
CA TYR A 131 18.44 -4.44 -13.78
C TYR A 131 19.42 -4.64 -12.63
N TRP A 132 19.02 -5.35 -11.57
CA TRP A 132 19.91 -5.65 -10.45
C TRP A 132 21.09 -6.53 -10.85
N ALA A 133 20.92 -7.45 -11.81
CA ALA A 133 22.01 -8.27 -12.33
C ALA A 133 23.09 -7.47 -13.09
N LEU A 134 22.83 -6.20 -13.45
CA LEU A 134 23.84 -5.30 -14.02
C LEU A 134 24.78 -4.73 -12.95
N GLU A 135 24.46 -4.86 -11.66
CA GLU A 135 25.26 -4.39 -10.52
C GLU A 135 25.81 -2.96 -10.68
N ILE A 136 24.96 -2.04 -11.18
CA ILE A 136 25.35 -0.65 -11.50
C ILE A 136 25.83 0.12 -10.25
N SER A 137 25.31 -0.25 -9.08
CA SER A 137 25.66 0.31 -7.78
C SER A 137 26.10 -0.79 -6.82
N GLU A 138 26.96 -0.45 -5.85
CA GLU A 138 27.33 -1.36 -4.75
C GLU A 138 26.10 -1.88 -3.98
N THR A 139 25.02 -1.10 -3.93
CA THR A 139 23.74 -1.47 -3.30
C THR A 139 22.97 -2.56 -4.04
N HIS A 140 23.31 -2.82 -5.31
CA HIS A 140 22.71 -3.88 -6.14
C HIS A 140 23.54 -5.16 -6.21
N ARG A 141 24.74 -5.14 -5.63
CA ARG A 141 25.66 -6.29 -5.67
C ARG A 141 24.99 -7.52 -5.06
N ASP A 142 25.02 -8.63 -5.82
CA ASP A 142 24.41 -9.92 -5.47
C ASP A 142 22.88 -9.89 -5.23
N LYS A 143 22.20 -8.74 -5.36
CA LYS A 143 20.76 -8.62 -5.08
C LYS A 143 19.87 -9.43 -6.01
N ALA A 144 20.29 -9.61 -7.27
CA ALA A 144 19.56 -10.45 -8.22
C ALA A 144 19.62 -11.95 -7.89
N PHE A 145 20.56 -12.36 -7.04
CA PHE A 145 20.79 -13.78 -6.71
C PHE A 145 20.60 -14.07 -5.22
N GLU A 146 20.21 -13.06 -4.42
CA GLU A 146 19.94 -13.21 -3.00
C GLU A 146 18.66 -14.01 -2.75
N ASP A 147 18.71 -14.93 -1.79
CA ASP A 147 17.54 -15.67 -1.35
C ASP A 147 16.52 -14.72 -0.73
N CYS A 148 15.29 -14.73 -1.27
CA CYS A 148 14.24 -13.86 -0.79
C CYS A 148 13.74 -14.30 0.59
N LYS A 149 13.66 -13.35 1.52
CA LYS A 149 13.06 -13.56 2.85
C LYS A 149 11.77 -12.78 3.01
N ALA A 150 10.84 -13.40 3.72
CA ALA A 150 9.61 -12.82 4.19
C ALA A 150 9.82 -11.64 5.14
N ASP A 151 8.99 -10.60 5.02
CA ASP A 151 8.97 -9.48 5.99
C ASP A 151 8.02 -9.72 7.16
N LEU A 152 7.22 -10.79 7.12
CA LEU A 152 6.37 -11.18 8.23
C LEU A 152 7.25 -11.70 9.39
N GLN A 153 7.44 -10.89 10.43
CA GLN A 153 8.23 -11.22 11.63
C GLN A 153 7.36 -11.54 12.86
N VAL A 154 6.03 -11.59 12.68
CA VAL A 154 5.05 -11.79 13.76
C VAL A 154 4.10 -12.95 13.44
N PRO A 155 3.36 -13.47 14.44
CA PRO A 155 2.32 -14.46 14.17
C PRO A 155 1.33 -13.97 13.11
N VAL A 156 0.94 -14.89 12.23
CA VAL A 156 0.11 -14.66 11.03
C VAL A 156 -1.14 -13.84 11.34
N LEU A 157 -1.91 -14.22 12.39
CA LEU A 157 -3.12 -13.51 12.75
C LEU A 157 -2.83 -12.06 13.20
N TYR A 158 -1.72 -11.84 13.90
CA TYR A 158 -1.33 -10.50 14.33
C TYR A 158 -0.92 -9.64 13.14
N GLY A 159 -0.16 -10.19 12.19
CA GLY A 159 0.16 -9.52 10.93
C GLY A 159 -1.09 -9.16 10.11
N ALA A 160 -2.04 -10.08 10.01
CA ALA A 160 -3.30 -9.85 9.30
C ALA A 160 -4.13 -8.73 9.95
N VAL A 161 -4.16 -8.66 11.28
CA VAL A 161 -4.83 -7.57 12.00
C VAL A 161 -4.13 -6.23 11.76
N ILE A 162 -2.80 -6.18 11.75
CA ILE A 162 -2.05 -4.96 11.47
C ILE A 162 -2.34 -4.45 10.05
N GLU A 163 -2.19 -5.32 9.04
CA GLU A 163 -2.49 -4.99 7.64
C GLU A 163 -3.95 -4.53 7.49
N GLY A 164 -4.90 -5.23 8.13
CA GLY A 164 -6.32 -4.89 8.07
C GLY A 164 -6.66 -3.57 8.75
N VAL A 165 -6.14 -3.29 9.94
CA VAL A 165 -6.38 -2.02 10.64
C VAL A 165 -5.77 -0.85 9.88
N ALA A 166 -4.53 -0.98 9.43
CA ALA A 166 -3.87 0.07 8.66
C ALA A 166 -4.58 0.33 7.32
N THR A 167 -4.97 -0.74 6.60
CA THR A 167 -5.78 -0.60 5.37
C THR A 167 -7.09 0.11 5.68
N CYS A 168 -7.81 -0.28 6.73
CA CYS A 168 -9.06 0.37 7.14
C CYS A 168 -8.87 1.88 7.39
N LEU A 169 -7.82 2.26 8.12
CA LEU A 169 -7.51 3.67 8.42
C LEU A 169 -7.15 4.46 7.15
N CYS A 170 -6.31 3.91 6.27
CA CYS A 170 -6.01 4.50 4.96
C CYS A 170 -7.30 4.74 4.17
N ARG A 171 -8.15 3.72 4.06
CA ARG A 171 -9.38 3.79 3.25
C ARG A 171 -10.42 4.75 3.81
N LEU A 172 -10.58 4.80 5.13
CA LEU A 172 -11.41 5.81 5.78
C LEU A 172 -10.89 7.21 5.45
N ALA A 173 -9.60 7.47 5.64
CA ALA A 173 -8.99 8.76 5.34
C ALA A 173 -9.21 9.17 3.88
N SER A 174 -8.96 8.28 2.92
CA SER A 174 -9.19 8.55 1.50
C SER A 174 -10.66 8.86 1.19
N LYS A 175 -11.62 8.15 1.80
CA LYS A 175 -13.06 8.41 1.61
C LYS A 175 -13.45 9.78 2.19
N PHE A 176 -12.99 10.11 3.40
CA PHE A 176 -13.21 11.43 3.99
C PHE A 176 -12.63 12.56 3.13
N LEU A 177 -11.40 12.39 2.62
CA LEU A 177 -10.76 13.38 1.75
C LEU A 177 -11.46 13.51 0.40
N GLY A 178 -11.99 12.40 -0.13
CA GLY A 178 -12.78 12.39 -1.36
C GLY A 178 -14.06 13.22 -1.23
N ASP A 179 -14.78 13.10 -0.10
CA ASP A 179 -16.03 13.81 0.11
C ASP A 179 -15.82 15.27 0.58
N LEU A 180 -14.84 15.53 1.45
CA LEU A 180 -14.53 16.89 1.91
C LEU A 180 -13.82 17.73 0.85
N ASN A 181 -13.15 17.07 -0.10
CA ASN A 181 -12.37 17.67 -1.18
C ASN A 181 -11.51 18.89 -0.77
N PRO A 182 -10.69 18.79 0.30
CA PRO A 182 -9.90 19.92 0.77
C PRO A 182 -8.81 20.31 -0.24
N ARG A 183 -8.31 21.54 -0.12
CA ARG A 183 -7.15 21.98 -0.91
C ARG A 183 -5.96 21.04 -0.62
N PHE A 184 -5.37 20.49 -1.68
CA PHE A 184 -4.29 19.49 -1.59
C PHE A 184 -4.71 18.10 -1.05
N ALA A 185 -5.97 17.70 -1.20
CA ALA A 185 -6.47 16.37 -0.80
C ALA A 185 -5.52 15.21 -1.19
N THR A 186 -5.02 15.21 -2.43
CA THR A 186 -4.04 14.21 -2.92
C THR A 186 -2.76 14.15 -2.10
N ALA A 187 -2.20 15.30 -1.72
CA ALA A 187 -0.97 15.35 -0.92
C ALA A 187 -1.23 14.91 0.52
N ILE A 188 -2.39 15.24 1.08
CA ILE A 188 -2.79 14.81 2.43
C ILE A 188 -3.00 13.29 2.46
N ASP A 189 -3.70 12.73 1.47
CA ASP A 189 -3.93 11.29 1.35
C ASP A 189 -2.60 10.53 1.20
N SER A 190 -1.72 11.01 0.32
CA SER A 190 -0.36 10.46 0.15
C SER A 190 0.46 10.53 1.43
N PHE A 191 0.32 11.61 2.20
CA PHE A 191 1.02 11.79 3.48
C PHE A 191 0.50 10.81 4.53
N ILE A 192 -0.82 10.62 4.63
CA ILE A 192 -1.43 9.67 5.57
C ILE A 192 -1.01 8.24 5.22
N ALA A 193 -1.09 7.85 3.94
CA ALA A 193 -0.67 6.54 3.48
C ALA A 193 0.81 6.28 3.78
N THR A 194 1.70 7.21 3.41
CA THR A 194 3.13 7.11 3.70
C THR A 194 3.39 7.05 5.20
N SER A 195 2.68 7.87 5.99
CA SER A 195 2.81 7.90 7.44
C SER A 195 2.37 6.60 8.07
N LEU A 196 1.33 5.92 7.57
CA LEU A 196 0.90 4.62 8.12
C LEU A 196 1.90 3.50 7.82
N VAL A 197 2.54 3.53 6.65
CA VAL A 197 3.65 2.63 6.31
C VAL A 197 4.85 2.88 7.24
N VAL A 198 5.21 4.14 7.44
CA VAL A 198 6.42 4.56 8.19
C VAL A 198 6.22 4.62 9.71
N ALA A 199 5.01 4.87 10.20
CA ALA A 199 4.67 4.92 11.63
C ALA A 199 4.93 3.57 12.32
N GLY A 200 5.04 2.49 11.55
CA GLY A 200 5.64 1.25 12.03
C GLY A 200 7.04 1.43 12.63
N VAL A 201 7.88 2.27 12.03
CA VAL A 201 9.32 2.35 12.34
C VAL A 201 9.62 3.34 13.46
N LEU A 202 8.87 4.44 13.58
CA LEU A 202 9.16 5.52 14.54
C LEU A 202 8.78 5.17 15.99
N CYS A 203 7.95 4.14 16.22
CA CYS A 203 7.57 3.66 17.56
C CYS A 203 8.61 2.72 18.21
N ARG A 204 9.87 2.74 17.77
CA ARG A 204 10.95 1.91 18.35
C ARG A 204 11.30 2.30 19.80
N HIS A 205 11.01 3.52 20.25
CA HIS A 205 11.58 4.05 21.50
C HIS A 205 10.63 4.21 22.69
N THR A 206 9.35 3.86 22.58
CA THR A 206 8.37 4.08 23.68
C THR A 206 7.67 2.84 24.21
N VAL A 207 8.01 1.64 23.73
CA VAL A 207 7.37 0.41 24.23
C VAL A 207 8.24 -0.25 25.30
N PHE A 208 7.87 0.05 26.54
CA PHE A 208 8.26 -0.63 27.79
C PHE A 208 8.52 -2.14 27.62
N MET A 209 9.77 -2.56 27.88
CA MET A 209 10.08 -3.91 28.33
C MET A 209 9.57 -4.06 29.78
N TYR A 210 8.31 -4.42 29.99
CA TYR A 210 7.87 -4.96 31.28
C TYR A 210 8.03 -6.48 31.25
N ARG A 211 9.11 -6.97 31.86
CA ARG A 211 9.36 -8.38 32.14
C ARG A 211 8.43 -8.79 33.29
N TYR A 212 7.27 -9.35 32.98
CA TYR A 212 6.40 -9.95 33.99
C TYR A 212 6.86 -11.39 34.26
N GLN A 213 7.45 -11.62 35.42
CA GLN A 213 7.78 -12.95 35.91
C GLN A 213 6.56 -13.48 36.65
N ASP A 214 5.95 -14.52 36.08
CA ASP A 214 4.68 -15.08 36.52
C ASP A 214 4.84 -15.83 37.85
N SER A 215 3.98 -15.52 38.81
CA SER A 215 3.84 -16.24 40.07
C SER A 215 2.49 -15.93 40.72
N SER A 216 1.40 -16.24 40.01
CA SER A 216 0.16 -16.68 40.67
C SER A 216 -0.89 -17.15 39.66
N ALA A 217 -1.34 -18.38 39.85
CA ALA A 217 -2.56 -18.91 39.26
C ALA A 217 -3.77 -18.13 39.79
N ASN A 218 -4.44 -17.36 38.92
CA ASN A 218 -5.90 -17.31 38.80
C ASN A 218 -6.32 -16.35 37.68
N SER A 219 -7.36 -16.76 36.97
CA SER A 219 -7.92 -16.20 35.75
C SER A 219 -8.44 -14.76 35.90
N ASP A 220 -7.97 -13.85 35.04
CA ASP A 220 -8.80 -12.76 34.50
C ASP A 220 -8.39 -12.43 33.05
N LEU A 221 -9.14 -13.06 32.13
CA LEU A 221 -8.96 -13.13 30.68
C LEU A 221 -9.41 -11.85 29.94
N SER A 222 -9.89 -10.83 30.65
CA SER A 222 -10.64 -9.70 30.08
C SER A 222 -9.89 -8.35 30.11
N VAL A 223 -8.82 -8.20 30.90
CA VAL A 223 -8.11 -6.90 31.06
C VAL A 223 -6.72 -6.88 30.42
N SER A 224 -6.13 -8.05 30.13
CA SER A 224 -4.91 -8.13 29.30
C SER A 224 -5.18 -7.87 27.81
N VAL A 225 -6.46 -7.84 27.40
CA VAL A 225 -6.92 -7.66 26.02
C VAL A 225 -7.06 -6.17 25.65
N PHE A 226 -7.07 -5.26 26.63
CA PHE A 226 -7.44 -3.85 26.37
C PHE A 226 -6.34 -2.79 26.51
N CYS A 227 -5.09 -3.13 26.89
CA CYS A 227 -4.03 -2.12 26.95
C CYS A 227 -2.63 -2.68 26.70
N LYS A 228 -2.44 -3.25 25.51
CA LYS A 228 -1.12 -3.42 24.88
C LYS A 228 -1.23 -3.16 23.37
N VAL A 229 -1.98 -2.12 23.02
CA VAL A 229 -2.08 -1.62 21.64
C VAL A 229 -0.79 -0.88 21.32
N ASN A 230 0.24 -1.63 20.95
CA ASN A 230 1.41 -1.06 20.28
C ASN A 230 1.03 -0.85 18.81
N LEU A 231 0.41 0.29 18.52
CA LEU A 231 0.34 0.81 17.14
C LEU A 231 1.76 1.26 16.77
N GLY A 232 2.50 0.37 16.12
CA GLY A 232 3.87 0.62 15.72
C GLY A 232 4.65 -0.67 15.66
N LYS A 233 4.53 -1.39 14.52
CA LYS A 233 5.63 -1.82 13.62
C LYS A 233 5.10 -2.39 12.29
N ALA A 234 4.35 -1.64 11.48
CA ALA A 234 3.89 -2.15 10.18
C ALA A 234 5.05 -2.66 9.29
N PHE A 235 6.10 -1.86 9.11
CA PHE A 235 7.29 -2.23 8.31
C PHE A 235 8.04 -3.46 8.89
N ASP A 236 8.31 -3.50 10.20
CA ASP A 236 9.08 -4.63 10.80
C ASP A 236 8.22 -5.86 11.14
N TYR A 237 6.89 -5.75 11.16
CA TYR A 237 6.01 -6.88 11.48
C TYR A 237 5.47 -7.57 10.23
N SER A 238 5.03 -6.82 9.23
CA SER A 238 4.44 -7.38 8.00
C SER A 238 5.03 -6.77 6.72
N GLY A 239 5.93 -5.79 6.80
CA GLY A 239 6.39 -5.01 5.65
C GLY A 239 5.50 -3.80 5.32
N GLY A 240 4.30 -3.71 5.91
CA GLY A 240 3.40 -2.55 5.74
C GLY A 240 2.94 -2.35 4.30
N TYR A 241 2.57 -3.44 3.63
CA TYR A 241 2.29 -3.42 2.19
C TYR A 241 0.95 -2.77 1.86
N PHE A 242 -0.08 -3.07 2.66
CA PHE A 242 -1.45 -2.58 2.48
C PHE A 242 -1.94 -2.68 1.04
N ASN A 243 -1.45 -3.66 0.28
CA ASN A 243 -1.80 -3.91 -1.12
C ASN A 243 -1.48 -5.38 -1.44
N PRO A 244 -2.50 -6.22 -1.71
CA PRO A 244 -2.29 -7.65 -1.94
C PRO A 244 -1.39 -7.98 -3.14
N VAL A 245 -1.49 -7.22 -4.24
CA VAL A 245 -0.67 -7.43 -5.44
C VAL A 245 0.78 -7.05 -5.17
N LEU A 246 1.00 -5.92 -4.49
CA LEU A 246 2.34 -5.49 -4.10
C LEU A 246 3.02 -6.53 -3.20
N ALA A 247 2.36 -6.96 -2.12
CA ALA A 247 2.89 -7.97 -1.22
C ALA A 247 3.20 -9.28 -1.97
N THR A 248 2.30 -9.70 -2.85
CA THR A 248 2.48 -10.93 -3.65
C THR A 248 3.66 -10.80 -4.61
N SER A 249 3.79 -9.68 -5.30
CA SER A 249 4.89 -9.46 -6.23
C SER A 249 6.24 -9.45 -5.55
N LEU A 250 6.35 -8.87 -4.35
CA LEU A 250 7.63 -8.70 -3.65
C LEU A 250 8.02 -9.90 -2.79
N LYS A 251 7.04 -10.62 -2.20
CA LYS A 251 7.31 -11.57 -1.11
C LYS A 251 6.66 -12.94 -1.24
N ALA A 252 5.77 -13.17 -2.21
CA ALA A 252 5.15 -14.50 -2.33
C ALA A 252 6.18 -15.57 -2.67
N GLY A 253 6.22 -16.63 -1.85
CA GLY A 253 7.14 -17.76 -2.03
C GLY A 253 8.55 -17.51 -1.47
N CYS A 254 8.78 -16.39 -0.79
CA CYS A 254 10.01 -16.13 -0.06
C CYS A 254 10.08 -16.96 1.23
N ASP A 255 11.30 -17.25 1.68
CA ASP A 255 11.52 -18.07 2.87
C ASP A 255 11.02 -17.37 4.14
N GLY A 256 10.34 -18.14 5.00
CA GLY A 256 9.89 -17.69 6.34
C GLY A 256 8.41 -17.93 6.63
N HIS A 257 7.55 -18.03 5.60
CA HIS A 257 6.14 -18.39 5.76
C HIS A 257 5.60 -19.11 4.51
N THR A 258 4.49 -19.82 4.68
CA THR A 258 3.81 -20.51 3.58
C THR A 258 2.96 -19.55 2.74
N LEU A 259 2.68 -19.90 1.49
CA LEU A 259 1.79 -19.12 0.62
C LEU A 259 0.38 -18.91 1.23
N LEU A 260 -0.08 -19.83 2.08
CA LEU A 260 -1.35 -19.67 2.79
C LEU A 260 -1.25 -18.56 3.84
N GLU A 261 -0.18 -18.53 4.63
CA GLU A 261 0.05 -17.48 5.62
C GLU A 261 0.20 -16.11 4.96
N HIS A 262 0.90 -16.06 3.81
CA HIS A 262 0.95 -14.87 2.96
C HIS A 262 -0.45 -14.38 2.57
N ALA A 263 -1.28 -15.29 2.06
CA ALA A 263 -2.65 -14.97 1.65
C ALA A 263 -3.51 -14.49 2.83
N VAL A 264 -3.38 -15.11 4.01
CA VAL A 264 -4.12 -14.70 5.21
C VAL A 264 -3.75 -13.27 5.62
N VAL A 265 -2.46 -12.93 5.62
CA VAL A 265 -2.00 -11.60 6.03
C VAL A 265 -2.34 -10.54 4.99
N TYR A 266 -1.86 -10.71 3.77
CA TYR A 266 -1.83 -9.63 2.78
C TYR A 266 -3.07 -9.56 1.89
N TRP A 267 -3.80 -10.66 1.73
CA TRP A 267 -5.07 -10.66 0.99
C TRP A 267 -6.25 -10.55 1.94
N ILE A 268 -6.39 -11.49 2.88
CA ILE A 268 -7.56 -11.52 3.76
C ILE A 268 -7.53 -10.33 4.72
N GLY A 269 -6.40 -10.06 5.38
CA GLY A 269 -6.24 -8.93 6.29
C GLY A 269 -6.55 -7.58 5.62
N ALA A 270 -5.86 -7.28 4.51
CA ALA A 270 -6.06 -6.02 3.78
C ALA A 270 -7.49 -5.88 3.21
N CYS A 271 -8.04 -6.92 2.56
CA CYS A 271 -9.41 -6.88 2.05
C CYS A 271 -10.44 -6.71 3.17
N ALA A 272 -10.28 -7.40 4.30
CA ALA A 272 -11.17 -7.25 5.45
C ALA A 272 -11.13 -5.81 6.00
N GLY A 273 -9.94 -5.20 6.07
CA GLY A 273 -9.76 -3.80 6.43
C GLY A 273 -10.49 -2.83 5.50
N ALA A 274 -10.32 -3.01 4.19
CA ALA A 274 -11.00 -2.21 3.17
C ALA A 274 -12.53 -2.36 3.24
N VAL A 275 -13.03 -3.59 3.36
CA VAL A 275 -14.47 -3.88 3.53
C VAL A 275 -15.03 -3.21 4.79
N LEU A 276 -14.32 -3.35 5.91
CA LEU A 276 -14.70 -2.72 7.18
C LEU A 276 -14.78 -1.20 7.04
N SER A 277 -13.86 -0.58 6.31
CA SER A 277 -13.88 0.87 6.05
C SER A 277 -15.17 1.32 5.36
N VAL A 278 -15.69 0.55 4.39
CA VAL A 278 -16.94 0.86 3.68
C VAL A 278 -18.12 0.86 4.65
N TYR A 279 -18.20 -0.14 5.52
CA TYR A 279 -19.28 -0.23 6.51
C TYR A 279 -19.20 0.87 7.56
N ILE A 280 -18.01 1.15 8.11
CA ILE A 280 -17.79 2.24 9.06
C ILE A 280 -18.17 3.58 8.42
N TYR A 281 -17.74 3.82 7.18
CA TYR A 281 -18.01 5.05 6.47
C TYR A 281 -19.52 5.27 6.26
N ARG A 282 -20.29 4.21 6.01
CA ARG A 282 -21.75 4.27 5.83
C ARG A 282 -22.55 4.43 7.13
N MET A 283 -21.91 4.38 8.30
CA MET A 283 -22.64 4.54 9.56
C MET A 283 -23.28 5.93 9.65
N PRO A 284 -24.55 6.06 10.10
CA PRO A 284 -25.24 7.35 10.15
C PRO A 284 -24.52 8.42 10.96
N ALA A 285 -23.85 8.02 12.05
CA ALA A 285 -23.07 8.93 12.88
C ALA A 285 -21.88 9.54 12.12
N ILE A 286 -21.18 8.72 11.33
CA ILE A 286 -20.05 9.16 10.50
C ILE A 286 -20.55 10.03 9.36
N GLN A 287 -21.60 9.61 8.65
CA GLN A 287 -22.20 10.39 7.57
C GLN A 287 -22.71 11.76 8.04
N LYS A 288 -23.30 11.83 9.24
CA LYS A 288 -23.73 13.10 9.84
C LYS A 288 -22.55 14.02 10.13
N PHE A 289 -21.44 13.47 10.62
CA PHE A 289 -20.21 14.23 10.85
C PHE A 289 -19.62 14.78 9.55
N VAL A 290 -19.58 13.97 8.49
CA VAL A 290 -19.10 14.41 7.15
C VAL A 290 -19.99 15.52 6.61
N LYS A 291 -21.31 15.29 6.56
CA LYS A 291 -22.28 16.26 6.05
C LYS A 291 -22.28 17.58 6.82
N GLY A 292 -22.23 17.51 8.15
CA GLY A 292 -22.13 18.70 9.00
C GLY A 292 -20.85 19.50 8.73
N THR A 293 -19.75 18.84 8.35
CA THR A 293 -18.50 19.51 7.99
C THR A 293 -18.58 20.15 6.59
N THR A 294 -19.22 19.49 5.61
CA THR A 294 -19.43 20.07 4.27
C THR A 294 -20.37 21.28 4.29
N GLU A 295 -21.43 21.25 5.10
CA GLU A 295 -22.34 22.39 5.29
C GLU A 295 -21.61 23.60 5.91
N VAL A 296 -20.71 23.37 6.87
CA VAL A 296 -19.88 24.43 7.47
C VAL A 296 -18.88 25.02 6.46
N ASN A 297 -18.37 24.22 5.53
CA ASN A 297 -17.46 24.66 4.47
C ASN A 297 -18.16 25.35 3.28
N GLY A 298 -19.50 25.47 3.31
CA GLY A 298 -20.28 26.25 2.34
C GLY A 298 -20.68 25.52 1.04
N ASP A 299 -20.28 24.26 0.86
CA ASP A 299 -20.61 23.46 -0.33
C ASP A 299 -21.67 22.39 0.03
N SER A 300 -22.94 22.78 0.09
CA SER A 300 -24.05 21.82 0.26
C SER A 300 -24.39 21.14 -1.07
N ILE A 301 -23.69 20.05 -1.41
CA ILE A 301 -23.94 19.24 -2.63
C ILE A 301 -25.34 18.59 -2.64
N TRP A 302 -26.03 18.53 -1.50
CA TRP A 302 -27.35 17.91 -1.37
C TRP A 302 -28.54 18.89 -1.44
N ALA A 303 -28.29 20.19 -1.61
CA ALA A 303 -29.36 21.18 -1.70
C ALA A 303 -30.14 21.14 -3.04
N GLU A 304 -29.65 20.44 -4.06
CA GLU A 304 -30.29 20.35 -5.39
C GLU A 304 -30.97 18.99 -5.67
N LYS A 305 -31.28 18.19 -4.65
CA LYS A 305 -32.01 16.91 -4.82
C LYS A 305 -33.38 16.84 -4.15
N GLU A 306 -33.98 17.99 -3.89
CA GLU A 306 -35.43 18.08 -3.68
C GLU A 306 -36.02 18.96 -4.78
N ASP A 307 -36.54 18.28 -5.82
CA ASP A 307 -37.75 18.61 -6.58
C ASP A 307 -38.14 17.42 -7.47
#